data_AF-A0A0F9LKJ1-F1
#
_entry.id   AF-A0A0F9LKJ1-F1
#
_cell.length_a   1.000
_cell.length_b   1.000
_cell.length_c   1.000
_cell.angle_alpha   90.00
_cell.angle_beta   90.00
_cell.angle_gamma   90.00
#
_symmetry.space_group_name_H-M   'P 1'
#
loop_
_entity.id
_entity.type
_entity.pdbx_description
1 polymer ?
#
loop_
_entity_poly.entity_id
_entity_poly.type
_entity_poly.pdbx_seq_one_letter_code
_entity_poly.pdbx_strand_id
1 'polypeptide(L)' 'MCYNCSGTCEIKSILNEENPSFLSKNISNNPGMKKYFTDAEKCFKFWIENSSPCGTCIATC' A
#
# COMPACT_ATOMS: atom_id res chain seq x y z
N MET A 1 5.70 16.54 -4.04
CA MET A 1 5.12 15.19 -4.16
C MET A 1 6.19 14.18 -3.76
N CYS A 2 5.92 13.25 -2.83
CA CYS A 2 6.90 12.26 -2.34
C CYS A 2 6.42 10.85 -2.69
N TYR A 3 7.35 9.95 -3.04
CA TYR A 3 7.08 8.56 -3.40
C TYR A 3 8.05 7.57 -2.72
N ASN A 4 8.65 7.93 -1.58
CA ASN A 4 9.66 7.07 -0.93
C ASN A 4 9.04 5.74 -0.45
N CYS A 5 7.88 5.79 0.20
CA CYS A 5 7.19 4.61 0.72
C CYS A 5 6.78 3.63 -0.38
N SER A 6 6.31 4.12 -1.52
CA SER A 6 5.97 3.31 -2.68
C SER A 6 7.21 2.84 -3.45
N GLY A 7 8.25 3.67 -3.52
CA GLY A 7 9.53 3.33 -4.15
C GLY A 7 10.28 2.24 -3.42
N THR A 8 10.25 2.21 -2.08
CA THR A 8 10.89 1.16 -1.28
C THR A 8 10.05 -0.11 -1.15
N CYS A 9 8.77 -0.08 -1.52
CA CYS A 9 7.88 -1.21 -1.39
C CYS A 9 8.19 -2.27 -2.46
N GLU A 10 8.92 -3.30 -2.07
CA GLU A 10 9.39 -4.40 -2.93
C GLU A 10 8.27 -5.12 -3.69
N ILE A 11 7.11 -5.31 -3.06
CA ILE A 11 5.93 -5.90 -3.70
C ILE A 11 5.03 -4.88 -4.42
N LYS A 12 5.34 -3.58 -4.38
CA LYS A 12 4.53 -2.52 -5.00
C LYS A 12 3.05 -2.55 -4.57
N SER A 13 2.78 -2.71 -3.27
CA SER A 13 1.42 -2.62 -2.71
C SER A 13 0.95 -1.16 -2.54
N ILE A 14 1.89 -0.22 -2.49
CA ILE A 14 1.63 1.22 -2.51
C ILE A 14 1.95 1.71 -3.92
N LEU A 15 0.96 2.29 -4.60
CA LEU A 15 1.08 2.77 -5.98
C LEU A 15 1.51 4.24 -6.01
N ASN A 16 2.28 4.61 -7.04
CA ASN A 16 2.59 6.02 -7.35
C ASN A 16 1.38 6.66 -8.03
N GLU A 17 0.34 6.97 -7.26
CA GLU A 17 -0.79 7.77 -7.75
C GLU A 17 -0.52 9.25 -7.53
N GLU A 18 -0.79 10.07 -8.54
CA GLU A 18 -0.61 11.53 -8.46
C GLU A 18 -1.66 12.17 -7.54
N ASN A 19 -2.85 11.59 -7.47
CA ASN A 19 -3.97 12.13 -6.71
C ASN A 19 -4.72 11.00 -5.99
N PRO A 20 -5.25 11.23 -4.78
CA PRO A 20 -6.07 10.25 -4.10
C PRO A 20 -7.39 10.08 -4.87
N SER A 21 -7.90 8.85 -4.90
CA SER A 21 -9.14 8.51 -5.60
C SER A 21 -10.21 8.03 -4.62
N PHE A 22 -11.44 7.84 -5.09
CA PHE A 22 -12.49 7.11 -4.37
C PHE A 22 -12.53 5.63 -4.77
N LEU A 23 -11.69 5.22 -5.72
CA LEU A 23 -11.71 3.90 -6.30
C LEU A 23 -10.89 2.93 -5.46
N SER A 24 -11.61 2.11 -4.69
CA SER A 24 -11.04 1.00 -3.95
C SER A 24 -10.28 0.02 -4.86
N LYS A 25 -9.15 -0.52 -4.40
CA LYS A 25 -8.35 -1.50 -5.16
C LYS A 25 -8.74 -2.95 -4.85
N ASN A 26 -9.36 -3.20 -3.70
CA ASN A 26 -9.77 -4.55 -3.27
C ASN A 26 -10.90 -4.49 -2.22
N ILE A 27 -11.42 -5.65 -1.80
CA ILE A 27 -12.52 -5.72 -0.83
C ILE A 27 -12.10 -5.30 0.58
N SER A 28 -10.80 -5.36 0.87
CA SER A 28 -10.23 -5.01 2.18
C SER A 28 -10.07 -3.49 2.38
N ASN A 29 -10.30 -2.71 1.33
CA ASN A 29 -10.31 -1.26 1.39
C ASN A 29 -11.72 -0.74 1.70
N ASN A 30 -11.84 0.16 2.70
CA ASN A 30 -13.11 0.86 2.96
C ASN A 30 -13.50 1.78 1.78
N PRO A 31 -14.62 1.54 1.08
CA PRO A 31 -15.08 2.35 -0.04
C PRO A 31 -15.65 3.71 0.42
N GLY A 32 -15.89 4.61 -0.54
CA GLY A 32 -16.55 5.91 -0.27
C GLY A 32 -15.65 7.00 0.30
N MET A 33 -14.37 6.71 0.54
CA MET A 33 -13.38 7.65 1.08
C MET A 33 -12.36 8.04 0.00
N LYS A 34 -12.06 9.35 -0.14
CA LYS A 34 -10.99 9.81 -1.02
C LYS A 34 -9.62 9.61 -0.37
N LYS A 35 -8.81 8.69 -0.86
CA LYS A 35 -7.46 8.41 -0.32
C LYS A 35 -6.55 7.74 -1.34
N TYR A 36 -5.27 7.65 -1.01
CA TYR A 36 -4.34 6.78 -1.70
C TYR A 36 -4.60 5.34 -1.24
N PHE A 37 -5.22 4.54 -2.10
CA PHE A 37 -5.50 3.15 -1.80
C PHE A 37 -4.25 2.30 -1.95
N THR A 38 -4.03 1.40 -1.00
CA THR A 38 -3.00 0.36 -1.08
C THR A 38 -3.66 -0.96 -1.43
N ASP A 39 -2.94 -1.81 -2.16
CA ASP A 39 -3.31 -3.20 -2.31
C ASP A 39 -3.01 -3.98 -1.01
N ALA A 40 -3.96 -3.88 -0.07
CA ALA A 40 -3.88 -4.49 1.26
C ALA A 40 -3.69 -6.01 1.21
N GLU A 41 -4.30 -6.70 0.24
CA GLU A 41 -4.20 -8.16 0.11
C GLU A 41 -2.79 -8.56 -0.32
N LYS A 42 -2.21 -7.83 -1.27
CA LYS A 42 -0.81 -8.04 -1.68
C LYS A 42 0.17 -7.76 -0.54
N CYS A 43 -0.08 -6.70 0.23
CA CYS A 43 0.72 -6.36 1.42
C CYS A 43 0.68 -7.47 2.48
N PHE A 44 -0.53 -7.95 2.79
CA PHE A 44 -0.72 -8.98 3.79
C PHE A 44 -0.15 -10.33 3.35
N LYS A 45 -0.29 -10.69 2.07
CA LYS A 45 0.32 -11.91 1.53
C LYS A 45 1.84 -11.95 1.74
N PHE A 46 2.53 -10.83 1.54
CA PHE A 46 3.96 -10.73 1.82
C PHE A 46 4.29 -10.97 3.29
N TRP A 47 3.45 -10.49 4.23
CA TRP A 47 3.66 -10.75 5.65
C TRP A 47 3.55 -12.25 5.98
N ILE A 48 2.57 -12.92 5.38
CA ILE A 48 2.35 -14.36 5.56
C ILE A 48 3.52 -15.16 4.98
N GLU A 49 3.95 -14.84 3.75
CA GLU A 49 5.06 -15.53 3.08
C GLU A 49 6.39 -15.37 3.83
N ASN A 50 6.61 -14.24 4.49
CA ASN A 50 7.82 -13.97 5.27
C ASN A 50 7.67 -14.29 6.77
N SER A 51 6.49 -14.73 7.21
CA SER A 51 6.17 -14.96 8.64
C SER A 51 6.55 -13.79 9.56
N SER A 52 6.45 -12.56 9.07
CA SER A 52 6.90 -11.34 9.76
C SER A 52 6.15 -10.12 9.25
N PRO A 53 5.84 -9.12 10.12
CA PRO A 53 5.42 -7.82 9.64
C PRO A 53 6.56 -7.16 8.82
N CYS A 54 6.20 -6.44 7.75
CA CYS A 54 7.16 -5.78 6.85
C CYS A 54 7.62 -4.40 7.37
N GLY A 55 6.74 -3.40 7.35
CA GLY A 55 7.03 -2.07 7.90
C GLY A 55 8.02 -1.18 7.12
N THR A 56 8.56 -1.61 5.97
CA THR A 56 9.56 -0.82 5.20
C THR A 56 9.07 0.58 4.83
N CYS A 57 7.78 0.73 4.50
CA CYS A 57 7.18 2.03 4.20
C CYS A 57 7.19 2.99 5.40
N ILE A 58 7.16 2.49 6.64
CA ILE A 58 7.26 3.28 7.87
C ILE A 58 8.72 3.62 8.13
N ALA A 59 9.64 2.67 7.96
CA ALA A 59 11.06 2.87 8.22
C ALA A 59 11.71 3.91 7.28
N THR A 60 11.21 4.05 6.05
CA THR A 60 11.73 5.04 5.09
C THR A 60 11.07 6.43 5.20
N CYS A 61 10.00 6.56 5.99
CA CYS A 61 9.18 7.76 6.04
C CYS A 61 9.82 8.87 6.89
#